data_AF-A0A930B2Z5-F1
#
_entry.id   AF-A0A930B2Z5-F1
#
_cell.length_a   1.000
_cell.length_b   1.000
_cell.length_c   1.000
_cell.angle_alpha   90.00
_cell.angle_beta   90.00
_cell.angle_gamma   90.00
#
_symmetry.space_group_name_H-M   'P 1'
#
loop_
_entity.id
_entity.type
_entity.pdbx_description
1 polymer ?
#
loop_
_entity_poly.entity_id
_entity_poly.type
_entity_poly.pdbx_seq_one_letter_code
_entity_poly.pdbx_strand_id
1 'polypeptide(L)'
;VLDDPQYAFLTPKEVVATFVPKEAIYVPNPISWTDEERDITSWLGNELQENAFEELFALSAKVEATGDEGLLRTYSRLQCSNHFNYMSTKFIPIEQRLKKVSPYASPYDAYINYMNVLSDFTLEVDKALGK
;
A
#
# COMPACT_ATOMS: atom_id res chain seq x y z
N VAL A 1 -30.53 19.54 -5.12
CA VAL A 1 -29.05 19.50 -5.25
C VAL A 1 -28.63 19.96 -6.63
N LEU A 2 -29.05 19.31 -7.72
CA LEU A 2 -28.64 19.73 -9.07
C LEU A 2 -29.25 21.07 -9.52
N ASP A 3 -30.48 21.39 -9.08
CA ASP A 3 -31.17 22.65 -9.44
C ASP A 3 -31.04 23.75 -8.37
N ASP A 4 -30.27 23.50 -7.32
CA ASP A 4 -30.13 24.46 -6.22
C ASP A 4 -28.84 25.28 -6.42
N PRO A 5 -28.96 26.61 -6.65
CA PRO A 5 -27.81 27.47 -6.95
C PRO A 5 -26.83 27.63 -5.79
N GLN A 6 -27.17 27.16 -4.59
CA GLN A 6 -26.27 27.17 -3.42
C GLN A 6 -25.23 26.05 -3.45
N TYR A 7 -25.41 25.03 -4.29
CA TYR A 7 -24.50 23.89 -4.39
C TYR A 7 -23.81 23.85 -5.76
N ALA A 8 -22.54 23.47 -5.78
CA ALA A 8 -21.76 23.27 -6.99
C ALA A 8 -20.92 21.99 -6.88
N PHE A 9 -20.79 21.27 -8.00
CA PHE A 9 -19.81 20.19 -8.12
C PHE A 9 -18.50 20.78 -8.64
N LEU A 10 -17.46 20.68 -7.84
CA LEU A 10 -16.13 21.20 -8.15
C LEU A 10 -15.11 20.09 -8.04
N THR A 11 -14.12 20.09 -8.93
CA THR A 11 -12.93 19.26 -8.80
C THR A 11 -12.05 19.75 -7.65
N PRO A 12 -11.18 18.89 -7.07
CA PRO A 12 -10.26 19.32 -6.01
C PRO A 12 -9.42 20.56 -6.39
N LYS A 13 -9.02 20.68 -7.66
CA LYS A 13 -8.27 21.83 -8.18
C LYS A 13 -9.10 23.12 -8.16
N GLU A 14 -10.37 23.06 -8.55
CA GLU A 14 -11.27 24.21 -8.54
C GLU A 14 -11.62 24.64 -7.11
N VAL A 15 -11.80 23.68 -6.19
CA VAL A 15 -12.04 23.97 -4.76
C VAL A 15 -10.90 24.81 -4.20
N VAL A 16 -9.65 24.41 -4.42
CA VAL A 16 -8.46 25.13 -3.92
C VAL A 16 -8.31 26.53 -4.55
N ALA A 17 -8.75 26.71 -5.81
CA ALA A 17 -8.74 28.02 -6.46
C ALA A 17 -9.89 28.94 -6.02
N THR A 18 -11.02 28.36 -5.57
CA THR A 18 -12.25 29.09 -5.26
C THR A 18 -12.33 29.49 -3.79
N PHE A 19 -11.90 28.61 -2.89
CA PHE A 19 -12.05 28.79 -1.45
C PHE A 19 -10.71 29.00 -0.76
N VAL A 20 -10.68 29.92 0.20
CA VAL A 20 -9.51 30.14 1.05
C VAL A 20 -9.48 29.04 2.13
N PRO A 21 -8.32 28.38 2.37
CA PRO A 21 -8.16 27.44 3.46
C PRO A 21 -8.49 28.09 4.80
N LYS A 22 -9.29 27.41 5.64
CA LYS A 22 -9.69 27.94 6.95
C LYS A 22 -8.65 27.67 8.03
N GLU A 23 -8.16 26.43 8.08
CA GLU A 23 -7.26 25.98 9.14
C GLU A 23 -6.50 24.73 8.68
N ALA A 24 -5.36 24.47 9.30
CA ALA A 24 -4.61 23.23 9.14
C ALA A 24 -5.19 22.15 10.05
N ILE A 25 -5.39 20.95 9.52
CA ILE A 25 -5.74 19.78 10.32
C ILE A 25 -4.44 19.12 10.78
N TYR A 26 -4.25 18.99 12.09
CA TYR A 26 -3.09 18.33 12.67
C TYR A 26 -3.30 16.80 12.71
N VAL A 27 -2.45 16.05 12.00
CA VAL A 27 -2.52 14.59 11.90
C VAL A 27 -1.15 14.02 12.30
N PRO A 28 -0.91 13.75 13.60
CA PRO A 28 0.42 13.38 14.11
C PRO A 28 0.84 11.95 13.78
N ASN A 29 -0.12 11.06 13.50
CA ASN A 29 0.11 9.65 13.24
C ASN A 29 -0.47 9.28 11.88
N PRO A 30 0.11 8.29 11.16
CA PRO A 30 -0.49 7.74 9.97
C PRO A 30 -1.90 7.18 10.27
N ILE A 31 -2.85 7.49 9.39
CA ILE A 31 -4.24 7.04 9.49
C ILE A 31 -4.69 6.42 8.17
N SER A 32 -5.75 5.64 8.21
CA SER A 32 -6.39 5.11 7.02
C SER A 32 -7.91 5.18 7.10
N TRP A 33 -8.58 5.03 5.96
CA TRP A 33 -10.02 4.79 5.96
C TRP A 33 -10.33 3.35 6.41
N THR A 34 -9.39 2.41 6.37
CA THR A 34 -9.72 0.99 6.54
C THR A 34 -10.03 0.61 7.99
N ASP A 35 -10.93 -0.37 8.15
CA ASP A 35 -11.36 -0.97 9.42
C ASP A 35 -11.85 0.08 10.47
N GLU A 36 -12.10 -0.32 11.72
CA GLU A 36 -12.66 0.58 12.75
C GLU A 36 -11.59 1.44 13.43
N GLU A 37 -10.37 0.91 13.52
CA GLU A 37 -9.25 1.54 14.22
C GLU A 37 -8.67 2.74 13.44
N ARG A 38 -8.99 2.86 12.14
CA ARG A 38 -8.58 3.96 11.24
C ARG A 38 -7.07 4.23 11.24
N ASP A 39 -6.28 3.19 11.48
CA ASP A 39 -4.82 3.23 11.53
C ASP A 39 -4.23 2.44 10.34
N ILE A 40 -2.92 2.15 10.40
CA ILE A 40 -2.18 1.43 9.34
C ILE A 40 -2.06 -0.08 9.59
N THR A 41 -2.66 -0.61 10.65
CA THR A 41 -2.48 -2.02 11.05
C THR A 41 -3.11 -3.02 10.07
N SER A 42 -3.94 -2.55 9.12
CA SER A 42 -4.40 -3.37 7.99
C SER A 42 -3.26 -3.75 7.02
N TRP A 43 -2.11 -3.06 7.07
CA TRP A 43 -0.92 -3.32 6.24
C TRP A 43 0.37 -3.53 7.04
N LEU A 44 0.45 -3.00 8.26
CA LEU A 44 1.60 -3.12 9.17
C LEU A 44 1.09 -3.40 10.59
N GLY A 45 0.43 -4.56 10.77
CA GLY A 45 -0.18 -4.94 12.05
C GLY A 45 0.29 -6.28 12.59
N ASN A 46 1.22 -6.96 11.92
CA ASN A 46 1.82 -8.20 12.38
C ASN A 46 3.25 -8.38 11.83
N GLU A 47 3.98 -9.37 12.36
CA GLU A 47 5.38 -9.64 12.00
C GLU A 47 5.57 -10.04 10.52
N LEU A 48 4.59 -10.70 9.89
CA LEU A 48 4.67 -11.08 8.47
C LEU A 48 4.66 -9.84 7.57
N GLN A 49 3.76 -8.93 7.88
CA GLN A 49 3.59 -7.66 7.19
C GLN A 49 4.80 -6.76 7.37
N GLU A 50 5.28 -6.62 8.61
CA GLU A 50 6.46 -5.82 8.94
C GLU A 50 7.71 -6.37 8.25
N ASN A 51 7.96 -7.68 8.32
CA ASN A 51 9.11 -8.29 7.65
C ASN A 51 9.06 -8.10 6.12
N ALA A 52 7.93 -8.41 5.48
CA ALA A 52 7.80 -8.25 4.04
C ALA A 52 8.01 -6.79 3.58
N PHE A 53 7.55 -5.83 4.39
CA PHE A 53 7.74 -4.41 4.14
C PHE A 53 9.22 -4.03 4.26
N GLU A 54 9.88 -4.39 5.36
CA GLU A 54 11.29 -4.09 5.60
C GLU A 54 12.19 -4.68 4.51
N GLU A 55 11.99 -5.95 4.13
CA GLU A 55 12.75 -6.63 3.09
C GLU A 55 12.57 -5.95 1.73
N LEU A 56 11.35 -5.52 1.38
CA LEU A 56 11.12 -4.77 0.14
C LEU A 56 11.85 -3.44 0.14
N PHE A 57 11.71 -2.65 1.21
CA PHE A 57 12.28 -1.30 1.25
C PHE A 57 13.81 -1.30 1.42
N ALA A 58 14.39 -2.37 1.97
CA ALA A 58 15.84 -2.59 1.97
C ALA A 58 16.44 -2.64 0.55
N LEU A 59 15.65 -2.98 -0.48
CA LEU A 59 16.09 -3.01 -1.87
C LEU A 59 16.06 -1.65 -2.57
N SER A 60 15.41 -0.63 -2.00
CA SER A 60 15.16 0.66 -2.68
C SER A 60 16.42 1.24 -3.32
N ALA A 61 17.49 1.43 -2.54
CA ALA A 61 18.74 1.99 -3.04
C ALA A 61 19.42 1.12 -4.11
N LYS A 62 19.32 -0.22 -3.99
CA LYS A 62 19.88 -1.15 -4.98
C LYS A 62 19.11 -1.04 -6.30
N VAL A 63 17.78 -1.04 -6.25
CA VAL A 63 16.91 -0.94 -7.43
C VAL A 63 17.16 0.39 -8.15
N GLU A 64 17.21 1.50 -7.41
CA GLU A 64 17.52 2.81 -7.99
C GLU A 64 18.88 2.83 -8.69
N ALA A 65 19.90 2.22 -8.08
CA ALA A 65 21.24 2.14 -8.66
C ALA A 65 21.31 1.32 -9.96
N THR A 66 20.34 0.43 -10.23
CA THR A 66 20.32 -0.33 -11.49
C THR A 66 20.07 0.56 -12.70
N GLY A 67 19.29 1.64 -12.55
CA GLY A 67 18.79 2.45 -13.67
C GLY A 67 17.90 1.68 -14.66
N ASP A 68 17.51 0.43 -14.36
CA ASP A 68 16.73 -0.42 -15.24
C ASP A 68 15.23 -0.14 -15.07
N GLU A 69 14.58 0.36 -16.14
CA GLU A 69 13.16 0.69 -16.12
C GLU A 69 12.24 -0.51 -15.83
N GLY A 70 12.66 -1.72 -16.21
CA GLY A 70 11.96 -2.97 -15.95
C GLY A 70 11.99 -3.34 -14.47
N LEU A 71 13.15 -3.24 -13.84
CA LEU A 71 13.32 -3.50 -12.40
C LEU A 71 12.62 -2.42 -11.57
N LEU A 72 12.72 -1.14 -11.93
CA LEU A 72 11.99 -0.04 -11.29
C LEU A 72 10.47 -0.26 -11.34
N ARG A 73 9.94 -0.66 -12.51
CA ARG A 73 8.52 -0.96 -12.67
C ARG A 73 8.09 -2.17 -11.83
N THR A 74 8.94 -3.20 -11.76
CA THR A 74 8.67 -4.40 -10.97
C THR A 74 8.66 -4.07 -9.48
N TYR A 75 9.64 -3.30 -9.01
CA TYR A 75 9.71 -2.80 -7.65
C TYR A 75 8.47 -1.99 -7.26
N SER A 76 8.03 -1.07 -8.13
CA SER A 76 6.81 -0.29 -7.93
C SER A 76 5.57 -1.18 -7.78
N ARG A 77 5.48 -2.30 -8.52
CA ARG A 77 4.37 -3.25 -8.38
C ARG A 77 4.42 -4.02 -7.07
N LEU A 78 5.60 -4.42 -6.62
CA LEU A 78 5.78 -5.10 -5.34
C LEU A 78 5.39 -4.23 -4.13
N GLN A 79 5.38 -2.90 -4.29
CA GLN A 79 4.88 -1.95 -3.27
C GLN A 79 3.35 -1.85 -3.20
N CYS A 80 2.60 -2.59 -4.03
CA CYS A 80 1.15 -2.55 -4.01
C CYS A 80 0.61 -2.96 -2.62
N SER A 81 -0.21 -2.09 -2.02
CA SER A 81 -0.70 -2.27 -0.64
C SER A 81 -1.51 -3.56 -0.46
N ASN A 82 -2.13 -4.09 -1.52
CA ASN A 82 -2.85 -5.35 -1.47
C ASN A 82 -1.96 -6.52 -1.00
N HIS A 83 -0.68 -6.53 -1.37
CA HIS A 83 0.24 -7.59 -0.94
C HIS A 83 0.31 -7.69 0.59
N PHE A 84 0.58 -6.57 1.26
CA PHE A 84 0.62 -6.52 2.72
C PHE A 84 -0.76 -6.75 3.34
N ASN A 85 -1.84 -6.27 2.71
CA ASN A 85 -3.18 -6.50 3.21
C ASN A 85 -3.58 -7.99 3.23
N TYR A 86 -3.16 -8.74 2.21
CA TYR A 86 -3.40 -10.18 2.14
C TYR A 86 -2.67 -10.98 3.23
N MET A 87 -1.59 -10.43 3.80
CA MET A 87 -0.84 -11.02 4.92
C MET A 87 -1.42 -10.65 6.30
N SER A 88 -2.51 -9.87 6.34
CA SER A 88 -3.14 -9.50 7.61
C SER A 88 -3.77 -10.70 8.29
N THR A 89 -3.45 -10.88 9.57
CA THR A 89 -4.04 -11.90 10.44
C THR A 89 -5.18 -11.35 11.31
N LYS A 90 -5.55 -10.07 11.11
CA LYS A 90 -6.66 -9.46 11.85
C LYS A 90 -7.94 -10.27 11.65
N PHE A 91 -8.65 -10.49 12.76
CA PHE A 91 -9.96 -11.11 12.71
C PHE A 91 -10.94 -10.14 12.05
N ILE A 92 -11.48 -10.55 10.90
CA ILE A 92 -12.51 -9.79 10.19
C ILE A 92 -13.82 -10.58 10.32
N PRO A 93 -14.89 -9.95 10.86
CA PRO A 93 -16.23 -10.53 10.90
C PRO A 93 -16.68 -11.01 9.52
N ILE A 94 -17.47 -12.09 9.46
CA ILE A 94 -17.86 -12.76 8.20
C ILE A 94 -18.48 -11.78 7.19
N GLU A 95 -19.30 -10.85 7.66
CA GLU A 95 -19.95 -9.79 6.87
C GLU A 95 -18.97 -8.80 6.20
N GLN A 96 -17.80 -8.58 6.80
CA GLN A 96 -16.73 -7.76 6.24
C GLN A 96 -15.73 -8.59 5.41
N ARG A 97 -15.63 -9.90 5.69
CA ARG A 97 -14.76 -10.84 4.97
C ARG A 97 -15.15 -10.97 3.50
N LEU A 98 -16.44 -10.91 3.17
CA LEU A 98 -16.92 -10.92 1.78
C LEU A 98 -16.41 -9.73 0.94
N LYS A 99 -15.95 -8.64 1.59
CA LYS A 99 -15.36 -7.47 0.93
C LYS A 99 -13.84 -7.57 0.77
N LYS A 100 -13.15 -8.32 1.63
CA LYS A 100 -11.71 -8.60 1.55
C LYS A 100 -11.47 -9.91 0.81
N VAL A 101 -11.54 -9.85 -0.51
CA VAL A 101 -11.22 -11.01 -1.37
C VAL A 101 -9.70 -11.10 -1.52
N SER A 102 -9.11 -12.12 -0.90
CA SER A 102 -7.72 -12.50 -1.12
C SER A 102 -7.67 -13.64 -2.15
N PRO A 103 -6.72 -13.64 -3.10
CA PRO A 103 -6.50 -14.78 -3.99
C PRO A 103 -5.81 -15.95 -3.29
N TYR A 104 -5.34 -15.77 -2.04
CA TYR A 104 -4.64 -16.78 -1.25
C TYR A 104 -5.56 -17.45 -0.24
N ALA A 105 -5.30 -18.73 0.05
CA ALA A 105 -6.09 -19.52 1.01
C ALA A 105 -5.88 -19.06 2.46
N SER A 106 -4.70 -18.51 2.77
CA SER A 106 -4.38 -17.94 4.07
C SER A 106 -3.41 -16.75 3.98
N PRO A 107 -3.31 -15.92 5.04
CA PRO A 107 -2.28 -14.88 5.13
C PRO A 107 -0.85 -15.41 5.05
N TYR A 108 -0.63 -16.63 5.52
CA TYR A 108 0.68 -17.31 5.44
C TYR A 108 1.03 -17.69 4.00
N ASP A 109 0.05 -18.17 3.21
CA ASP A 109 0.27 -18.47 1.80
C ASP A 109 0.58 -17.19 1.00
N ALA A 110 -0.09 -16.08 1.33
CA ALA A 110 0.19 -14.77 0.75
C ALA A 110 1.63 -14.31 1.06
N TYR A 111 2.04 -14.44 2.31
CA TYR A 111 3.39 -14.08 2.76
C TYR A 111 4.46 -14.96 2.09
N ILE A 112 4.30 -16.29 2.11
CA ILE A 112 5.26 -17.22 1.50
C ILE A 112 5.40 -16.93 0.00
N ASN A 113 4.28 -16.71 -0.71
CA ASN A 113 4.33 -16.38 -2.13
C ASN A 113 5.07 -15.06 -2.38
N TYR A 114 4.75 -14.02 -1.61
CA TYR A 114 5.40 -12.72 -1.74
C TYR A 114 6.90 -12.78 -1.47
N MET A 115 7.32 -13.46 -0.40
CA MET A 115 8.74 -13.57 -0.05
C MET A 115 9.54 -14.38 -1.06
N ASN A 116 8.95 -15.42 -1.68
CA ASN A 116 9.60 -16.13 -2.78
C ASN A 116 9.80 -15.22 -3.99
N VAL A 117 8.77 -14.45 -4.38
CA VAL A 117 8.87 -13.48 -5.49
C VAL A 117 9.89 -12.38 -5.17
N LEU A 118 9.92 -11.89 -3.93
CA LEU A 118 10.86 -10.85 -3.51
C LEU A 118 12.31 -11.37 -3.48
N SER A 119 12.52 -12.62 -3.08
CA SER A 119 13.82 -13.29 -3.15
C SER A 119 14.31 -13.40 -4.60
N ASP A 120 13.46 -13.86 -5.51
CA ASP A 120 13.80 -13.93 -6.94
C ASP A 120 14.10 -12.54 -7.52
N PHE A 121 13.28 -11.55 -7.17
CA PHE A 121 13.51 -10.16 -7.58
C PHE A 121 14.85 -9.61 -7.07
N THR A 122 15.23 -9.94 -5.83
CA THR A 122 16.51 -9.54 -5.25
C THR A 122 17.68 -10.08 -6.07
N LEU A 123 17.60 -11.35 -6.51
CA LEU A 123 18.62 -11.96 -7.36
C LEU A 123 18.73 -11.25 -8.71
N GLU A 124 17.60 -10.87 -9.32
CA GLU A 124 17.61 -10.11 -10.58
C GLU A 124 18.22 -8.70 -10.41
N VAL A 125 17.95 -8.04 -9.28
CA VAL A 125 18.57 -6.75 -8.95
C VAL A 125 20.08 -6.89 -8.75
N ASP A 126 20.53 -7.91 -8.00
CA ASP A 126 21.97 -8.13 -7.76
C ASP A 126 22.71 -8.47 -9.08
N LYS A 127 22.12 -9.30 -9.94
CA LYS A 127 22.66 -9.57 -11.30
C LYS A 127 22.80 -8.30 -12.13
N ALA A 128 21.82 -7.41 -12.12
CA ALA A 128 21.87 -6.14 -12.85
C ALA A 128 22.99 -5.21 -12.33
N LEU A 129 23.34 -5.32 -11.06
CA LEU A 129 24.46 -4.60 -10.44
C LEU A 129 25.82 -5.31 -10.60
N GLY A 130 25.87 -6.45 -11.28
CA GLY A 130 27.07 -7.26 -11.44
C GLY A 130 27.56 -7.91 -10.14
N LYS A 131 26.62 -8.21 -9.23
CA LYS A 131 26.88 -8.92 -7.96
C LYS A 131 26.43 -10.37 -8.02
#